data_AF-A0A2N0WVF5-F1
#
_entry.id   AF-A0A2N0WVF5-F1
#
_cell.length_a   1.000
_cell.length_b   1.000
_cell.length_c   1.000
_cell.angle_alpha   90.00
_cell.angle_beta   90.00
_cell.angle_gamma   90.00
#
_symmetry.space_group_name_H-M   'P 1'
#
loop_
_entity.id
_entity.type
_entity.pdbx_description
1 polymer ?
#
loop_
_entity_poly.entity_id
_entity_poly.type
_entity_poly.pdbx_seq_one_letter_code
_entity_poly.pdbx_strand_id
1 'polypeptide(L)'
;MIDIRELVESGDFFSVNAEDPYGDAKYARIKVENLYKLNWEDIDGVNEVEDIDIGANIWIMDITVVNLNKKKISADQIKDLVKLVDEEEFEFDIVEDSHLCGYSDYAKTSGLNKLYHTDLKPKIAKKGALAFELPDGFEELSLKIEDGTICEI
;
A
#
# COMPACT_ATOMS: atom_id res chain seq x y z
N MET A 1 14.12 3.02 -4.82
CA MET A 1 13.61 2.26 -3.67
C MET A 1 14.10 2.93 -2.39
N ILE A 2 13.38 2.78 -1.28
CA ILE A 2 13.80 3.21 0.06
C ILE A 2 13.40 2.10 1.05
N ASP A 3 14.26 1.82 2.02
CA ASP A 3 14.00 0.84 3.07
C ASP A 3 12.73 1.18 3.87
N ILE A 4 11.88 0.19 4.16
CA ILE A 4 10.62 0.43 4.87
C ILE A 4 10.84 0.91 6.31
N ARG A 5 11.86 0.39 7.00
CA ARG A 5 12.17 0.81 8.37
C ARG A 5 12.57 2.28 8.37
N GLU A 6 13.38 2.71 7.40
CA GLU A 6 13.71 4.13 7.20
C GLU A 6 12.45 4.98 6.96
N LEU A 7 11.54 4.52 6.10
CA LEU A 7 10.27 5.21 5.82
C LEU A 7 9.41 5.36 7.08
N VAL A 8 9.30 4.31 7.91
CA VAL A 8 8.52 4.33 9.15
C VAL A 8 9.19 5.19 10.23
N GLU A 9 10.50 5.05 10.41
CA GLU A 9 11.27 5.76 11.45
C GLU A 9 11.36 7.27 11.18
N SER A 10 11.48 7.67 9.92
CA SER A 10 11.47 9.10 9.55
C SER A 10 10.16 9.76 9.98
N GLY A 11 9.03 9.06 9.84
CA GLY A 11 7.71 9.63 10.08
C GLY A 11 7.36 10.79 9.13
N ASP A 12 8.08 10.92 8.02
CA ASP A 12 7.99 12.02 7.08
C ASP A 12 7.24 11.67 5.80
N PHE A 13 6.93 12.70 5.01
CA PHE A 13 6.36 12.51 3.68
C PHE A 13 7.46 12.39 2.63
N PHE A 14 7.28 11.41 1.75
CA PHE A 14 8.10 11.18 0.58
C PHE A 14 7.32 11.56 -0.67
N SER A 15 7.98 12.23 -1.60
CA SER A 15 7.41 12.51 -2.91
C SER A 15 7.51 11.28 -3.80
N VAL A 16 6.39 10.95 -4.45
CA VAL A 16 6.28 9.87 -5.43
C VAL A 16 5.91 10.48 -6.76
N ASN A 17 6.70 10.17 -7.79
CA ASN A 17 6.48 10.61 -9.15
C ASN A 17 6.63 9.39 -10.07
N ALA A 18 5.60 9.12 -10.87
CA ALA A 18 5.64 8.10 -11.92
C ALA A 18 4.92 8.62 -13.17
N GLU A 19 5.23 8.07 -14.33
CA GLU A 19 4.47 8.28 -15.56
C GLU A 19 3.74 6.99 -15.92
N ASP A 20 2.45 7.07 -16.24
CA ASP A 20 1.78 5.90 -16.77
C ASP A 20 2.16 5.66 -18.25
N PRO A 21 1.88 4.46 -18.82
CA PRO A 21 2.21 4.16 -20.22
C PRO A 21 1.56 5.07 -21.27
N TYR A 22 0.57 5.87 -20.87
CA TYR A 22 -0.13 6.83 -21.73
C TYR A 22 0.42 8.27 -21.58
N GLY A 23 1.43 8.47 -20.72
CA GLY A 23 2.09 9.75 -20.47
C GLY A 23 1.41 10.62 -19.43
N ASP A 24 0.43 10.11 -18.68
CA ASP A 24 -0.17 10.83 -17.56
C ASP A 24 0.73 10.68 -16.33
N ALA A 25 1.38 11.78 -15.95
CA ALA A 25 2.22 11.82 -14.76
C ALA A 25 1.36 11.77 -13.48
N LYS A 26 1.71 10.85 -12.59
CA LYS A 26 1.08 10.62 -11.29
C LYS A 26 1.98 11.19 -10.20
N TYR A 27 1.50 12.26 -9.57
CA TYR A 27 2.20 12.92 -8.46
C TYR A 27 1.48 12.68 -7.13
N ALA A 28 2.18 12.12 -6.15
CA ALA A 28 1.66 11.93 -4.81
C ALA A 28 2.71 12.23 -3.74
N ARG A 29 2.27 12.47 -2.51
CA ARG A 29 3.11 12.29 -1.32
C ARG A 29 2.59 11.10 -0.55
N ILE A 30 3.50 10.28 -0.07
CA ILE A 30 3.18 9.15 0.79
C ILE A 30 3.94 9.28 2.10
N LYS A 31 3.32 8.83 3.17
CA LYS A 31 3.98 8.62 4.45
C LYS A 31 3.61 7.22 4.92
N VAL A 32 4.61 6.39 5.14
CA VAL A 32 4.42 5.05 5.74
C VAL A 32 4.41 5.23 7.25
N GLU A 33 3.30 4.85 7.88
CA GLU A 33 3.14 4.97 9.33
C GLU A 33 3.55 3.68 10.05
N ASN A 34 3.31 2.53 9.42
CA ASN A 34 3.61 1.23 9.98
C ASN A 34 3.63 0.13 8.90
N LEU A 35 4.31 -0.97 9.17
CA LEU A 35 4.21 -2.23 8.42
C LEU A 35 4.19 -3.39 9.41
N TYR A 36 3.15 -4.23 9.38
CA TYR A 36 3.01 -5.33 10.32
C TYR A 36 2.34 -6.55 9.70
N LYS A 37 2.68 -7.74 10.19
CA LYS A 37 2.02 -9.00 9.82
C LYS A 37 0.59 -9.03 10.38
N LEU A 38 -0.38 -9.33 9.53
CA LEU A 38 -1.78 -9.49 9.90
C LEU A 38 -1.95 -10.70 10.81
N ASN A 39 -2.71 -10.51 11.89
CA ASN A 39 -3.20 -11.63 12.70
C ASN A 39 -4.56 -12.08 12.16
N TRP A 40 -4.63 -13.32 11.67
CA TRP A 40 -5.85 -13.91 11.14
C TRP A 40 -7.01 -13.94 12.16
N GLU A 41 -6.71 -13.98 13.46
CA GLU A 41 -7.73 -13.96 14.50
C GLU A 41 -8.47 -12.62 14.62
N ASP A 42 -7.90 -11.54 14.07
CA ASP A 42 -8.51 -10.20 14.10
C ASP A 42 -9.56 -9.99 13.00
N ILE A 43 -9.62 -10.90 12.02
CA ILE A 43 -10.53 -10.80 10.87
C ILE A 43 -11.81 -11.54 11.18
N ASP A 44 -12.93 -10.82 11.15
CA ASP A 44 -14.25 -11.45 11.17
C ASP A 44 -14.47 -12.26 9.89
N GLY A 45 -14.93 -13.50 10.02
CA GLY A 45 -15.27 -14.32 8.85
C GLY A 45 -14.07 -14.71 7.99
N VAL A 46 -12.91 -15.07 8.58
CA VAL A 46 -11.68 -15.49 7.86
C VAL A 46 -11.92 -16.43 6.66
N ASN A 47 -12.90 -17.32 6.74
CA ASN A 47 -13.21 -18.26 5.65
C ASN A 47 -13.79 -17.60 4.38
N GLU A 48 -14.15 -16.32 4.44
CA GLU A 48 -14.63 -15.52 3.31
C GLU A 48 -13.48 -14.80 2.59
N VAL A 49 -12.26 -14.83 3.15
CA VAL A 49 -11.07 -14.34 2.47
C VAL A 49 -10.64 -15.40 1.45
N GLU A 50 -10.62 -15.02 0.18
CA GLU A 50 -10.28 -15.91 -0.95
C GLU A 50 -8.91 -15.54 -1.56
N ASP A 51 -8.41 -16.40 -2.45
CA ASP A 51 -7.25 -16.11 -3.33
C ASP A 51 -5.93 -15.73 -2.65
N ILE A 52 -5.58 -16.42 -1.55
CA ILE A 52 -4.27 -16.28 -0.89
C ILE A 52 -3.44 -17.55 -1.10
N ASP A 53 -2.18 -17.41 -1.54
CA ASP A 53 -1.34 -18.56 -1.81
C ASP A 53 -0.95 -19.34 -0.54
N ILE A 54 -0.80 -20.65 -0.70
CA ILE A 54 -0.42 -21.55 0.39
C ILE A 54 0.98 -21.19 0.91
N GLY A 55 1.07 -20.85 2.19
CA GLY A 55 2.32 -20.47 2.85
C GLY A 55 2.63 -18.98 2.78
N ALA A 56 1.74 -18.19 2.17
CA ALA A 56 1.83 -16.75 2.20
C ALA A 56 1.19 -16.17 3.48
N ASN A 57 1.64 -14.98 3.83
CA ASN A 57 1.17 -14.20 4.96
C ASN A 57 0.78 -12.82 4.49
N ILE A 58 -0.28 -12.28 5.07
CA ILE A 58 -0.70 -10.93 4.76
C ILE A 58 0.02 -9.95 5.67
N TRP A 59 0.60 -8.91 5.07
CA TRP A 59 1.17 -7.78 5.76
C TRP A 59 0.37 -6.53 5.46
N ILE A 60 0.15 -5.70 6.47
CA ILE A 60 -0.62 -4.47 6.38
C ILE A 60 0.35 -3.29 6.52
N MET A 61 0.35 -2.44 5.49
CA MET A 61 1.07 -1.18 5.49
C MET A 61 0.11 -0.03 5.75
N ASP A 62 0.23 0.60 6.92
CA ASP A 62 -0.50 1.84 7.22
C ASP A 62 0.16 2.99 6.48
N ILE A 63 -0.64 3.74 5.72
CA ILE A 63 -0.13 4.80 4.84
C ILE A 63 -1.04 6.02 4.85
N THR A 64 -0.42 7.19 4.77
CA THR A 64 -1.09 8.45 4.44
C THR A 64 -0.70 8.90 3.04
N VAL A 65 -1.69 9.10 2.16
CA VAL A 65 -1.47 9.52 0.77
C VAL A 65 -2.05 10.91 0.54
N VAL A 66 -1.30 11.77 -0.17
CA VAL A 66 -1.75 13.07 -0.65
C VAL A 66 -1.64 13.11 -2.16
N ASN A 67 -2.78 13.22 -2.85
CA ASN A 67 -2.79 13.41 -4.30
C ASN A 67 -2.31 14.83 -4.65
N LEU A 68 -1.20 14.96 -5.38
CA LEU A 68 -0.67 16.25 -5.84
C LEU A 68 -1.13 16.63 -7.25
N ASN A 69 -1.84 15.74 -7.94
CA ASN A 69 -2.41 16.03 -9.25
C ASN A 69 -3.51 17.09 -9.15
N LYS A 70 -3.74 17.80 -10.26
CA LYS A 70 -4.79 18.83 -10.35
C LYS A 70 -6.21 18.24 -10.36
N LYS A 71 -6.34 16.95 -10.62
CA LYS A 71 -7.61 16.20 -10.70
C LYS A 71 -7.63 15.08 -9.67
N LYS A 72 -8.82 14.58 -9.37
CA LYS A 72 -8.96 13.34 -8.60
C LYS A 72 -8.29 12.18 -9.34
N ILE A 73 -7.71 11.26 -8.58
CA ILE A 73 -7.16 10.00 -9.08
C ILE A 73 -7.79 8.84 -8.30
N SER A 74 -7.88 7.66 -8.90
CA SER A 74 -8.26 6.46 -8.12
C SER A 74 -7.11 6.10 -7.18
N ALA A 75 -7.40 5.61 -5.98
CA ALA A 75 -6.41 5.00 -5.11
C ALA A 75 -5.77 3.76 -5.76
N ASP A 76 -6.49 3.08 -6.66
CA ASP A 76 -5.95 1.94 -7.42
C ASP A 76 -4.76 2.39 -8.27
N GLN A 77 -4.78 3.63 -8.79
CA GLN A 77 -3.62 4.18 -9.51
C GLN A 77 -2.39 4.38 -8.63
N ILE A 78 -2.55 4.50 -7.29
CA ILE A 78 -1.44 4.55 -6.35
C ILE A 78 -0.99 3.13 -6.00
N LYS A 79 -1.93 2.20 -5.84
CA LYS A 79 -1.63 0.77 -5.64
C LYS A 79 -0.78 0.20 -6.77
N ASP A 80 -1.15 0.50 -8.02
CA ASP A 80 -0.40 0.08 -9.21
C ASP A 80 1.05 0.57 -9.21
N LEU A 81 1.33 1.69 -8.54
CA LEU A 81 2.67 2.27 -8.47
C LEU A 81 3.51 1.70 -7.33
N VAL A 82 2.88 1.24 -6.25
CA VAL A 82 3.59 0.90 -5.02
C VAL A 82 3.86 -0.59 -5.00
N LYS A 83 5.14 -0.95 -4.98
CA LYS A 83 5.62 -2.32 -4.85
C LYS A 83 6.42 -2.48 -3.57
N LEU A 84 6.20 -3.57 -2.85
CA LEU A 84 7.16 -4.05 -1.86
C LEU A 84 8.16 -4.96 -2.56
N VAL A 85 9.44 -4.78 -2.23
CA VAL A 85 10.52 -5.64 -2.74
C VAL A 85 11.44 -6.08 -1.61
N ASP A 86 12.05 -7.25 -1.76
CA ASP A 86 13.12 -7.72 -0.87
C ASP A 86 14.52 -7.28 -1.34
N GLU A 87 15.56 -7.79 -0.67
CA GLU A 87 16.96 -7.52 -0.96
C GLU A 87 17.43 -8.06 -2.33
N GLU A 88 16.73 -9.06 -2.88
CA GLU A 88 17.00 -9.65 -4.20
C GLU A 88 16.11 -9.05 -5.31
N GLU A 89 15.37 -7.98 -5.00
CA GLU A 89 14.42 -7.30 -5.87
C GLU A 89 13.21 -8.15 -6.31
N PHE A 90 12.86 -9.22 -5.58
CA PHE A 90 11.59 -9.91 -5.80
C PHE A 90 10.44 -9.00 -5.40
N GLU A 91 9.43 -8.89 -6.27
CA GLU A 91 8.31 -7.98 -6.08
C GLU A 91 7.11 -8.69 -5.47
N PHE A 92 6.45 -8.03 -4.51
CA PHE A 92 5.26 -8.52 -3.85
C PHE A 92 4.07 -7.62 -4.17
N ASP A 93 2.96 -8.25 -4.56
CA ASP A 93 1.75 -7.58 -5.01
C ASP A 93 0.81 -7.23 -3.86
N ILE A 94 -0.05 -6.24 -4.14
CA ILE A 94 -1.12 -5.82 -3.25
C ILE A 94 -2.28 -6.82 -3.35
N VAL A 95 -2.83 -7.17 -2.20
CA VAL A 95 -4.01 -8.03 -2.09
C VAL A 95 -5.28 -7.19 -2.18
N GLU A 96 -6.18 -7.60 -3.07
CA GLU A 96 -7.47 -6.93 -3.31
C GLU A 96 -8.69 -7.81 -2.99
N ASP A 97 -8.56 -8.72 -2.03
CA ASP A 97 -9.68 -9.52 -1.55
C ASP A 97 -10.81 -8.63 -1.01
N SER A 98 -12.03 -8.89 -1.48
CA SER A 98 -13.16 -8.02 -1.23
C SER A 98 -13.63 -8.05 0.22
N HIS A 99 -13.46 -9.18 0.90
CA HIS A 99 -13.84 -9.33 2.31
C HIS A 99 -12.83 -8.64 3.21
N LEU A 100 -11.54 -8.94 3.05
CA LEU A 100 -10.42 -8.37 3.78
C LEU A 100 -10.31 -6.85 3.59
N CYS A 101 -10.46 -6.37 2.35
CA CYS A 101 -10.22 -4.97 2.03
C CYS A 101 -11.49 -4.10 2.05
N GLY A 102 -12.69 -4.69 1.95
CA GLY A 102 -13.93 -3.95 1.76
C GLY A 102 -15.02 -4.22 2.81
N TYR A 103 -15.42 -5.48 2.97
CA TYR A 103 -16.70 -5.82 3.60
C TYR A 103 -16.61 -6.17 5.09
N SER A 104 -15.50 -6.78 5.53
CA SER A 104 -15.26 -7.16 6.92
C SER A 104 -15.31 -5.95 7.87
N ASP A 105 -15.62 -6.22 9.14
CA ASP A 105 -15.47 -5.21 10.19
C ASP A 105 -14.00 -4.84 10.40
N TYR A 106 -13.09 -5.81 10.24
CA TYR A 106 -11.65 -5.55 10.20
C TYR A 106 -11.28 -4.49 9.15
N ALA A 107 -11.78 -4.59 7.92
CA ALA A 107 -11.49 -3.63 6.85
C ALA A 107 -11.86 -2.18 7.23
N LYS A 108 -12.96 -2.02 7.99
CA LYS A 108 -13.47 -0.71 8.43
C LYS A 108 -12.58 -0.09 9.51
N THR A 109 -12.03 -0.92 10.40
CA THR A 109 -11.19 -0.46 11.51
C THR A 109 -9.71 -0.31 11.13
N SER A 110 -9.18 -1.21 10.31
CA SER A 110 -7.79 -1.16 9.82
C SER A 110 -7.57 -0.03 8.80
N GLY A 111 -8.63 0.39 8.10
CA GLY A 111 -8.53 1.44 7.09
C GLY A 111 -8.15 0.93 5.70
N LEU A 112 -8.13 -0.40 5.48
CA LEU A 112 -8.03 -1.00 4.15
C LEU A 112 -9.17 -0.51 3.24
N ASN A 113 -10.38 -0.42 3.79
CA ASN A 113 -11.54 0.07 3.04
C ASN A 113 -11.41 1.52 2.58
N LYS A 114 -10.50 2.29 3.18
CA LYS A 114 -10.29 3.70 2.82
C LYS A 114 -9.51 3.85 1.53
N LEU A 115 -8.76 2.84 1.11
CA LEU A 115 -8.01 2.83 -0.16
C LEU A 115 -8.56 1.79 -1.16
N TYR A 116 -9.52 0.96 -0.76
CA TYR A 116 -10.23 0.06 -1.67
C TYR A 116 -11.20 0.81 -2.60
N HIS A 117 -10.90 0.86 -3.91
CA HIS A 117 -11.69 1.50 -4.97
C HIS A 117 -12.22 2.91 -4.64
N THR A 118 -11.36 3.75 -4.07
CA THR A 118 -11.72 5.11 -3.66
C THR A 118 -11.11 6.17 -4.59
N ASP A 119 -11.70 7.36 -4.62
CA ASP A 119 -11.08 8.54 -5.22
C ASP A 119 -10.25 9.33 -4.19
N LEU A 120 -9.04 9.71 -4.59
CA LEU A 120 -8.17 10.64 -3.87
C LEU A 120 -8.32 12.06 -4.42
N LYS A 121 -8.84 12.96 -3.59
CA LYS A 121 -9.04 14.37 -3.97
C LYS A 121 -7.72 15.14 -3.95
N PRO A 122 -7.52 16.12 -4.87
CA PRO A 122 -6.32 16.96 -4.89
C PRO A 122 -6.03 17.61 -3.54
N LYS A 123 -4.77 17.51 -3.08
CA LYS A 123 -4.21 18.14 -1.87
C LYS A 123 -4.88 17.76 -0.55
N ILE A 124 -5.74 16.74 -0.53
CA ILE A 124 -6.35 16.22 0.69
C ILE A 124 -5.62 14.94 1.09
N ALA A 125 -5.05 14.93 2.29
CA ALA A 125 -4.45 13.75 2.86
C ALA A 125 -5.52 12.70 3.19
N LYS A 126 -5.26 11.45 2.82
CA LYS A 126 -6.10 10.31 3.15
C LYS A 126 -5.26 9.24 3.83
N LYS A 127 -5.59 8.94 5.08
CA LYS A 127 -5.03 7.81 5.82
C LYS A 127 -5.81 6.54 5.49
N GLY A 128 -5.11 5.45 5.24
CA GLY A 128 -5.66 4.12 5.02
C GLY A 128 -4.57 3.08 5.15
N ALA A 129 -4.81 1.90 4.59
CA ALA A 129 -3.85 0.80 4.59
C ALA A 129 -3.82 0.08 3.23
N LEU A 130 -2.71 -0.60 2.96
CA LEU A 130 -2.53 -1.53 1.84
C LEU A 130 -2.19 -2.91 2.42
N ALA A 131 -2.75 -3.97 1.82
CA ALA A 131 -2.43 -5.35 2.16
C ALA A 131 -1.47 -5.91 1.12
N PHE A 132 -0.44 -6.62 1.55
CA PHE A 132 0.54 -7.29 0.69
C PHE A 132 0.64 -8.76 1.06
N GLU A 133 0.87 -9.60 0.05
CA GLU A 133 1.10 -11.03 0.26
C GLU A 133 2.61 -11.33 0.23
N LEU A 134 3.15 -11.80 1.36
CA LEU A 134 4.57 -12.11 1.51
C LEU A 134 4.78 -13.53 2.07
N PRO A 135 5.83 -14.25 1.63
CA PRO A 135 6.31 -15.44 2.33
C PRO A 135 6.69 -15.17 3.80
N ASP A 136 6.85 -16.23 4.60
CA ASP A 136 7.43 -16.09 5.95
C ASP A 136 8.92 -15.76 5.89
N GLY A 137 9.39 -14.94 6.83
CA GLY A 137 10.83 -14.81 7.14
C GLY A 137 11.58 -13.64 6.53
N PHE A 138 10.91 -12.61 6.01
CA PHE A 138 11.61 -11.40 5.55
C PHE A 138 12.08 -10.53 6.71
N GLU A 139 13.35 -10.15 6.66
CA GLU A 139 13.92 -9.18 7.59
C GLU A 139 14.00 -7.79 6.96
N GLU A 140 14.29 -7.69 5.66
CA GLU A 140 14.55 -6.41 4.98
C GLU A 140 13.60 -6.25 3.77
N LEU A 141 12.79 -5.19 3.81
CA LEU A 141 11.82 -4.85 2.77
C LEU A 141 12.00 -3.39 2.38
N SER A 142 11.87 -3.11 1.10
CA SER A 142 11.94 -1.77 0.54
C SER A 142 10.67 -1.42 -0.22
N LEU A 143 10.34 -0.12 -0.23
CA LEU A 143 9.31 0.43 -1.09
C LEU A 143 9.91 0.83 -2.43
N LYS A 144 9.36 0.29 -3.52
CA LYS A 144 9.69 0.64 -4.91
C LYS A 144 8.48 1.32 -5.56
N ILE A 145 8.77 2.29 -6.42
CA ILE A 145 7.76 2.94 -7.27
C ILE A 145 7.93 2.43 -8.69
N GLU A 146 6.90 1.77 -9.21
CA GLU A 146 6.85 1.29 -10.59
C GLU A 146 6.96 2.45 -11.56
N ASP A 147 7.88 2.34 -12.53
CA ASP A 147 8.18 3.37 -13.53
C ASP A 147 8.34 4.79 -12.95
N GLY A 148 8.91 4.88 -11.75
CA GLY A 148 8.92 6.12 -10.99
C GLY A 148 10.04 6.25 -9.98
N THR A 149 9.92 7.30 -9.19
CA THR A 149 10.89 7.69 -8.17
C THR A 149 10.20 7.99 -6.85
N ILE A 150 10.90 7.68 -5.77
CA ILE A 150 10.55 8.05 -4.40
C ILE A 150 11.74 8.81 -3.80
N CYS A 151 11.48 9.98 -3.22
CA CYS A 151 12.49 10.81 -2.59
C CYS A 151 11.92 11.52 -1.35
N GLU A 152 12.76 11.71 -0.34
CA GLU A 152 12.46 12.56 0.81
C GLU A 152 12.21 14.02 0.35
N ILE A 153 11.42 14.78 1.11
CA ILE A 153 10.99 16.16 0.79
C ILE A 153 11.83 17.20 1.50
#